data_AF-A0A6B3GJS1-F1
#
_entry.id   AF-A0A6B3GJS1-F1
#
_cell.length_a   1.000
_cell.length_b   1.000
_cell.length_c   1.000
_cell.angle_alpha   90.00
_cell.angle_beta   90.00
_cell.angle_gamma   90.00
#
_symmetry.space_group_name_H-M   'P 1'
#
loop_
_entity.id
_entity.type
_entity.pdbx_description
1 polymer ?
#
loop_
_entity_poly.entity_id
_entity_poly.type
_entity_poly.pdbx_seq_one_letter_code
_entity_poly.pdbx_strand_id
1 'polypeptide(L)'
;PIYAICDLLGVPREDQDDFRDWAGMMIRHGGGPRGGVARSVKKMRGYLAELIHRKRENPGDDLISGLIRASDHGEHLTENEAAAMAFILLFAGFETTVNLIGNGTYALLRNPEQRAALQASLHAGESGLLATGIEELLRFDGPVEMATWRYATEPLTLGGE
;
A
#
# COMPACT_ATOMS: atom_id res chain seq x y z
N PRO A 1 3.27 2.10 8.17
CA PRO A 1 2.52 2.04 6.89
C PRO A 1 1.25 1.17 6.94
N ILE A 2 1.34 -0.08 7.41
CA ILE A 2 0.16 -0.97 7.49
C ILE A 2 -0.99 -0.38 8.31
N TYR A 3 -0.68 0.22 9.47
CA TYR A 3 -1.67 0.87 10.32
C TYR A 3 -2.37 2.04 9.64
N ALA A 4 -1.63 2.85 8.86
CA ALA A 4 -2.21 3.99 8.14
C ALA A 4 -3.22 3.56 7.06
N ILE A 5 -2.91 2.50 6.30
CA ILE A 5 -3.86 1.97 5.31
C ILE A 5 -5.03 1.24 5.98
N CYS A 6 -4.81 0.59 7.12
CA CYS A 6 -5.89 0.00 7.92
C CYS A 6 -6.85 1.06 8.47
N ASP A 7 -6.33 2.16 9.01
CA ASP A 7 -7.12 3.32 9.46
C ASP A 7 -7.93 3.89 8.29
N LEU A 8 -7.29 4.12 7.13
CA LEU A 8 -7.96 4.63 5.93
C LEU A 8 -9.10 3.71 5.45
N LEU A 9 -8.89 2.39 5.50
CA LEU A 9 -9.89 1.39 5.13
C LEU A 9 -10.99 1.19 6.19
N GLY A 10 -10.84 1.76 7.39
CA GLY A 10 -11.82 1.63 8.48
C GLY A 10 -11.73 0.32 9.25
N VAL A 11 -10.54 -0.30 9.30
CA VAL A 11 -10.25 -1.48 10.13
C VAL A 11 -10.13 -1.04 11.61
N PRO A 12 -10.92 -1.61 12.53
CA PRO A 12 -10.81 -1.35 13.97
C PRO A 12 -9.40 -1.57 14.51
N ARG A 13 -8.95 -0.74 15.45
CA ARG A 13 -7.57 -0.72 15.95
C ARG A 13 -7.15 -2.06 16.55
N GLU A 14 -8.06 -2.71 17.26
CA GLU A 14 -7.90 -4.02 17.87
C GLU A 14 -7.56 -5.12 16.86
N ASP A 15 -7.96 -4.96 15.59
CA ASP A 15 -7.76 -5.95 14.53
C ASP A 15 -6.52 -5.65 13.68
N GLN A 16 -5.91 -4.46 13.78
CA GLN A 16 -4.84 -4.06 12.85
C GLN A 16 -3.54 -4.86 13.04
N ASP A 17 -3.32 -5.44 14.21
CA ASP A 17 -2.18 -6.31 14.47
C ASP A 17 -2.26 -7.64 13.70
N ASP A 18 -3.47 -8.16 13.49
CA ASP A 18 -3.69 -9.32 12.62
C ASP A 18 -3.28 -8.99 11.17
N PHE A 19 -3.64 -7.80 10.69
CA PHE A 19 -3.23 -7.33 9.36
C PHE A 19 -1.72 -7.17 9.23
N ARG A 20 -1.04 -6.61 10.24
CA ARG A 20 0.43 -6.53 10.27
C ARG A 20 1.03 -7.93 10.12
N ASP A 21 0.52 -8.91 10.85
CA ASP A 21 1.08 -10.26 10.86
C ASP A 21 0.81 -10.99 9.53
N TRP A 22 -0.41 -10.87 8.98
CA TRP A 22 -0.75 -11.43 7.67
C TRP A 22 0.08 -10.78 6.57
N ALA A 23 0.22 -9.45 6.58
CA ALA A 23 0.99 -8.71 5.58
C ALA A 23 2.50 -9.01 5.67
N GLY A 24 3.03 -9.10 6.88
CA GLY A 24 4.42 -9.52 7.12
C GLY A 24 4.71 -10.93 6.60
N MET A 25 3.75 -11.85 6.69
CA MET A 25 3.89 -13.19 6.09
C MET A 25 3.96 -13.19 4.56
N MET A 26 3.41 -12.16 3.90
CA MET A 26 3.32 -12.09 2.43
C MET A 26 4.57 -11.48 1.80
N ILE A 27 5.27 -10.60 2.51
CA ILE A 27 6.52 -9.96 2.06
C ILE A 27 7.76 -10.81 2.39
N ARG A 28 7.65 -11.80 3.28
CA ARG A 28 8.77 -12.70 3.60
C ARG A 28 9.17 -13.54 2.38
N HIS A 29 10.31 -13.22 1.78
CA HIS A 29 10.96 -14.04 0.75
C HIS A 29 11.61 -15.28 1.39
N GLY A 30 10.83 -16.36 1.49
CA GLY A 30 11.30 -17.66 1.98
C GLY A 30 11.36 -17.79 3.52
N GLY A 31 11.60 -19.00 4.02
CA GLY A 31 11.75 -19.30 5.45
C GLY A 31 10.46 -19.37 6.29
N GLY A 32 9.29 -19.10 5.69
CA GLY A 32 7.99 -19.26 6.36
C GLY A 32 7.46 -20.70 6.33
N PRO A 33 6.49 -21.06 7.21
CA PRO A 33 5.81 -22.35 7.14
C PRO A 33 5.17 -22.55 5.76
N ARG A 34 5.25 -23.77 5.21
CA ARG A 34 4.59 -24.11 3.94
C ARG A 34 3.13 -23.66 3.95
N GLY A 35 2.73 -22.95 2.88
CA GLY A 35 1.38 -22.39 2.72
C GLY A 35 1.04 -21.17 3.60
N GLY A 36 2.01 -20.58 4.32
CA GLY A 36 1.78 -19.43 5.19
C GLY A 36 1.23 -18.20 4.46
N VAL A 37 1.75 -17.92 3.26
CA VAL A 37 1.27 -16.83 2.39
C VAL A 37 -0.20 -17.06 2.01
N ALA A 38 -0.53 -18.23 1.45
CA ALA A 38 -1.89 -18.56 1.04
C ALA A 38 -2.91 -18.49 2.20
N ARG A 39 -2.51 -18.94 3.40
CA ARG A 39 -3.35 -18.81 4.61
C ARG A 39 -3.58 -17.35 5.01
N SER A 40 -2.53 -16.52 4.94
CA SER A 40 -2.61 -15.09 5.30
C SER A 40 -3.49 -14.33 4.32
N VAL A 41 -3.33 -14.57 3.02
CA VAL A 41 -4.22 -14.03 1.97
C VAL A 41 -5.67 -14.43 2.23
N LYS A 42 -5.93 -15.71 2.53
CA LYS A 42 -7.30 -16.19 2.80
C LYS A 42 -7.91 -15.51 4.03
N LYS A 43 -7.17 -15.39 5.13
CA LYS A 43 -7.64 -14.70 6.35
C LYS A 43 -7.98 -13.25 6.08
N MET A 44 -7.07 -12.53 5.41
CA MET A 44 -7.25 -11.11 5.09
C MET A 44 -8.46 -10.87 4.19
N ARG A 45 -8.62 -11.67 3.13
CA ARG A 45 -9.79 -11.57 2.26
C ARG A 45 -11.10 -11.87 3.00
N GLY A 46 -11.10 -12.90 3.84
CA GLY A 46 -12.28 -13.24 4.66
C GLY A 46 -12.66 -12.11 5.61
N TYR A 47 -11.68 -11.54 6.31
CA TYR A 47 -11.90 -10.41 7.19
C TYR A 47 -12.44 -9.18 6.42
N LEU A 48 -11.82 -8.82 5.28
CA LEU A 48 -12.27 -7.66 4.50
C LEU A 48 -13.71 -7.82 3.99
N ALA A 49 -14.10 -9.04 3.59
CA ALA A 49 -15.47 -9.33 3.22
C ALA A 49 -16.45 -9.13 4.39
N GLU A 50 -16.11 -9.64 5.58
CA GLU A 50 -16.91 -9.44 6.79
C GLU A 50 -16.99 -7.96 7.21
N LEU A 51 -15.88 -7.22 7.11
CA LEU A 51 -15.86 -5.79 7.38
C LEU A 51 -16.78 -5.02 6.42
N ILE A 52 -16.74 -5.34 5.12
CA ILE A 52 -17.64 -4.74 4.13
C ILE A 52 -19.10 -5.00 4.47
N HIS A 53 -19.43 -6.23 4.88
CA HIS A 53 -20.79 -6.57 5.31
C HIS A 53 -21.24 -5.71 6.50
N ARG A 54 -20.43 -5.60 7.55
CA ARG A 54 -20.71 -4.74 8.72
C ARG A 54 -20.85 -3.26 8.34
N LYS A 55 -20.02 -2.77 7.42
CA LYS A 55 -20.03 -1.36 6.96
C LYS A 55 -21.21 -1.04 6.04
N ARG A 56 -21.83 -2.04 5.38
CA ARG A 56 -23.10 -1.83 4.66
C ARG A 56 -24.25 -1.54 5.62
N GLU A 57 -24.29 -2.21 6.77
CA GLU A 57 -25.33 -2.01 7.78
C GLU A 57 -25.09 -0.73 8.61
N ASN A 58 -23.82 -0.42 8.89
CA ASN A 58 -23.43 0.77 9.65
C ASN A 58 -22.23 1.48 9.00
N PRO A 59 -22.47 2.32 7.97
CA PRO A 59 -21.41 3.01 7.25
C PRO A 59 -20.65 4.02 8.11
N GLY A 60 -19.32 4.04 7.99
CA GLY A 60 -18.44 5.00 8.66
C GLY A 60 -17.99 6.15 7.75
N ASP A 61 -16.99 6.89 8.21
CA ASP A 61 -16.22 7.85 7.41
C ASP A 61 -14.85 7.24 7.06
N ASP A 62 -14.89 6.18 6.25
CA ASP A 62 -13.73 5.39 5.84
C ASP A 62 -13.83 5.03 4.36
N LEU A 63 -12.70 4.63 3.76
CA LEU A 63 -12.61 4.36 2.33
C LEU A 63 -13.51 3.21 1.90
N ILE A 64 -13.69 2.17 2.73
CA ILE A 64 -14.60 1.06 2.42
C ILE A 64 -16.05 1.57 2.35
N SER A 65 -16.48 2.37 3.31
CA SER A 65 -17.80 3.01 3.31
C SER A 65 -17.96 3.95 2.12
N GLY A 66 -16.91 4.68 1.74
CA GLY A 66 -16.86 5.50 0.53
C GLY A 66 -17.05 4.68 -0.75
N LEU A 67 -16.36 3.55 -0.89
CA LEU A 67 -16.50 2.62 -2.02
C LEU A 67 -17.91 2.04 -2.11
N ILE A 68 -18.52 1.69 -0.95
CA ILE A 68 -19.90 1.24 -0.87
C ILE A 68 -20.86 2.34 -1.36
N ARG A 69 -20.75 3.57 -0.83
CA ARG A 69 -21.62 4.70 -1.21
C ARG A 69 -21.46 5.12 -2.68
N ALA A 70 -20.23 5.16 -3.20
CA ALA A 70 -19.97 5.50 -4.60
C ALA A 70 -20.62 4.47 -5.56
N SER A 71 -20.85 3.24 -5.08
CA SER A 71 -21.55 2.20 -5.81
C SER A 71 -23.07 2.41 -5.86
N ASP A 72 -23.65 3.35 -5.10
CA ASP A 72 -25.10 3.64 -5.09
C ASP A 72 -25.54 4.57 -6.24
N HIS A 73 -24.59 5.08 -7.04
CA HIS A 73 -24.84 6.01 -8.15
C HIS A 73 -24.41 5.48 -9.54
N GLY A 74 -24.19 4.16 -9.72
CA GLY A 74 -23.73 3.52 -10.96
C GLY A 74 -23.88 1.99 -10.99
N GLU A 75 -23.11 1.28 -11.84
CA GLU A 75 -23.00 -0.19 -11.79
C GLU A 75 -22.35 -0.61 -10.46
N HIS A 76 -23.07 -1.42 -9.68
CA HIS A 76 -22.71 -1.75 -8.31
C HIS A 76 -21.46 -2.62 -8.23
N LEU A 77 -20.51 -2.26 -7.36
CA LEU A 77 -19.52 -3.23 -6.90
C LEU A 77 -20.24 -4.29 -6.05
N THR A 78 -20.13 -5.53 -6.48
CA THR A 78 -20.46 -6.69 -5.66
C THR A 78 -19.58 -6.70 -4.40
N GLU A 79 -20.00 -7.40 -3.35
CA GLU A 79 -19.18 -7.57 -2.14
C GLU A 79 -17.78 -8.12 -2.46
N ASN A 80 -17.71 -9.04 -3.44
CA ASN A 80 -16.45 -9.62 -3.89
C ASN A 80 -15.55 -8.59 -4.57
N GLU A 81 -16.11 -7.67 -5.37
CA GLU A 81 -15.34 -6.62 -6.03
C GLU A 81 -14.88 -5.55 -5.05
N ALA A 82 -15.74 -5.15 -4.09
CA ALA A 82 -15.35 -4.25 -3.02
C ALA A 82 -14.24 -4.86 -2.13
N ALA A 83 -14.35 -6.15 -1.80
CA ALA A 83 -13.32 -6.86 -1.03
C ALA A 83 -12.01 -6.99 -1.82
N ALA A 84 -12.10 -7.27 -3.13
CA ALA A 84 -10.94 -7.32 -4.00
C ALA A 84 -10.26 -5.94 -4.12
N MET A 85 -11.03 -4.86 -4.24
CA MET A 85 -10.52 -3.50 -4.28
C MET A 85 -9.83 -3.13 -2.96
N ALA A 86 -10.48 -3.36 -1.82
CA ALA A 86 -9.90 -3.11 -0.50
C ALA A 86 -8.60 -3.90 -0.30
N PHE A 87 -8.57 -5.16 -0.76
CA PHE A 87 -7.37 -6.00 -0.70
C PHE A 87 -6.22 -5.41 -1.55
N ILE A 88 -6.49 -4.98 -2.79
CA ILE A 88 -5.47 -4.38 -3.65
C ILE A 88 -4.95 -3.07 -3.05
N LEU A 89 -5.84 -2.20 -2.55
CA LEU A 89 -5.46 -0.94 -1.91
C LEU A 89 -4.58 -1.16 -0.68
N LEU A 90 -4.91 -2.16 0.14
CA LEU A 90 -4.12 -2.52 1.31
C LEU A 90 -2.68 -2.89 0.93
N PHE A 91 -2.52 -3.77 -0.06
CA PHE A 91 -1.19 -4.18 -0.52
C PHE A 91 -0.43 -3.04 -1.17
N ALA A 92 -1.08 -2.33 -2.09
CA ALA A 92 -0.47 -1.24 -2.84
C ALA A 92 0.03 -0.12 -1.92
N GLY A 93 -0.72 0.21 -0.87
CA GLY A 93 -0.34 1.25 0.10
C GLY A 93 0.64 0.79 1.17
N PHE A 94 0.73 -0.51 1.46
CA PHE A 94 1.59 -1.03 2.52
C PHE A 94 3.02 -1.29 2.03
N GLU A 95 3.19 -2.22 1.08
CA GLU A 95 4.50 -2.78 0.73
C GLU A 95 5.40 -1.74 0.09
N THR A 96 4.88 -1.01 -0.90
CA THR A 96 5.62 0.03 -1.62
C THR A 96 6.10 1.14 -0.68
N THR A 97 5.27 1.53 0.27
CA THR A 97 5.58 2.62 1.20
C THR A 97 6.61 2.17 2.24
N VAL A 98 6.52 0.94 2.75
CA VAL A 98 7.56 0.39 3.65
C VAL A 98 8.91 0.35 2.95
N ASN A 99 8.94 -0.13 1.70
CA ASN A 99 10.18 -0.24 0.94
C ASN A 99 10.77 1.14 0.62
N LEU A 100 9.96 2.13 0.22
CA LEU A 100 10.44 3.49 -0.03
C LEU A 100 11.03 4.13 1.23
N ILE A 101 10.40 3.94 2.40
CA ILE A 101 10.95 4.45 3.67
C ILE A 101 12.28 3.77 3.96
N GLY A 102 12.38 2.45 3.76
CA GLY A 102 13.61 1.69 3.94
C GLY A 102 14.74 2.17 3.03
N ASN A 103 14.49 2.19 1.71
CA ASN A 103 15.43 2.63 0.68
C ASN A 103 15.85 4.09 0.91
N GLY A 104 14.88 4.97 1.17
CA GLY A 104 15.13 6.39 1.42
C GLY A 104 15.98 6.63 2.66
N THR A 105 15.67 5.93 3.75
CA THR A 105 16.49 5.99 4.98
C THR A 105 17.91 5.51 4.70
N TYR A 106 18.05 4.40 3.98
CA TYR A 106 19.34 3.85 3.61
C TYR A 106 20.16 4.80 2.73
N ALA A 107 19.54 5.40 1.72
CA ALA A 107 20.17 6.39 0.84
C ALA A 107 20.67 7.61 1.64
N LEU A 108 19.86 8.13 2.57
CA LEU A 108 20.26 9.24 3.45
C LEU A 108 21.40 8.86 4.40
N LEU A 109 21.43 7.63 4.92
CA LEU A 109 22.53 7.14 5.75
C LEU A 109 23.85 7.02 4.97
N ARG A 110 23.79 6.70 3.67
CA ARG A 110 24.96 6.64 2.78
C ARG A 110 25.40 8.00 2.24
N ASN A 111 24.55 9.01 2.30
CA ASN A 111 24.81 10.36 1.82
C ASN A 111 24.69 11.37 2.97
N PRO A 112 25.66 11.40 3.91
CA PRO A 112 25.54 12.15 5.16
C PRO A 112 25.40 13.67 4.96
N GLU A 113 25.94 14.23 3.88
CA GLU A 113 25.78 15.65 3.53
C GLU A 113 24.33 15.99 3.18
N GLN A 114 23.67 15.16 2.37
CA GLN A 114 22.26 15.32 2.01
C GLN A 114 21.35 15.14 3.23
N ARG A 115 21.67 14.17 4.09
CA ARG A 115 20.98 13.98 5.37
C ARG A 115 21.11 15.21 6.27
N ALA A 116 22.31 15.77 6.39
CA ALA A 116 22.55 16.96 7.21
C ALA A 116 21.78 18.18 6.67
N ALA A 117 21.77 18.37 5.34
CA ALA A 117 21.01 19.45 4.70
C ALA A 117 19.50 19.32 4.96
N LEU A 118 18.92 18.13 4.76
CA LEU A 118 17.51 17.87 5.04
C LEU A 118 17.18 18.10 6.52
N GLN A 119 18.03 17.60 7.43
CA GLN A 119 17.86 17.82 8.87
C GLN A 119 17.90 19.31 9.21
N ALA A 120 18.89 20.06 8.73
CA ALA A 120 19.00 21.49 9.01
C ALA A 120 17.75 22.27 8.54
N SER A 121 17.25 21.98 7.34
CA SER A 121 16.02 22.58 6.79
C SER A 121 14.80 22.26 7.66
N LEU A 122 14.63 21.01 8.07
CA LEU A 122 13.54 20.61 8.97
C LEU A 122 13.62 21.30 10.35
N HIS A 123 14.82 21.44 10.93
CA HIS A 123 15.01 22.15 12.20
C HIS A 123 14.70 23.64 12.09
N ALA A 124 14.92 24.24 10.91
CA ALA A 124 14.55 25.62 10.62
C ALA A 124 13.04 25.80 10.35
N GLY A 125 12.25 24.71 10.32
CA GLY A 125 10.82 24.74 10.01
C GLY A 125 10.51 24.85 8.51
N GLU A 126 11.50 24.61 7.64
CA GLU A 126 11.34 24.66 6.20
C GLU A 126 10.96 23.27 5.65
N SER A 127 9.89 23.20 4.86
CA SER A 127 9.42 21.95 4.26
C SER A 127 9.80 21.77 2.79
N GLY A 128 10.48 22.76 2.19
CA GLY A 128 10.83 22.74 0.76
C GLY A 128 11.71 21.54 0.38
N LEU A 129 12.77 21.30 1.15
CA LEU A 129 13.65 20.14 0.93
C LEU A 129 13.00 18.81 1.29
N LEU A 130 12.00 18.79 2.17
CA LEU A 130 11.25 17.56 2.44
C LEU A 130 10.44 17.14 1.22
N ALA A 131 9.71 18.08 0.61
CA ALA A 131 8.89 17.80 -0.56
C ALA A 131 9.74 17.33 -1.74
N THR A 132 10.78 18.08 -2.11
CA THR A 132 11.66 17.69 -3.23
C THR A 132 12.54 16.50 -2.93
N GLY A 133 12.94 16.32 -1.66
CA GLY A 133 13.74 15.18 -1.22
C GLY A 133 12.98 13.87 -1.35
N ILE A 134 11.68 13.81 -1.04
CA ILE A 134 10.87 12.60 -1.23
C ILE A 134 10.80 12.21 -2.70
N GLU A 135 10.58 13.15 -3.61
CA GLU A 135 10.59 12.90 -5.06
C GLU A 135 11.95 12.38 -5.55
N GLU A 136 13.04 12.93 -5.01
CA GLU A 136 14.37 12.46 -5.35
C GLU A 136 14.66 11.04 -4.84
N LEU A 137 14.15 10.68 -3.66
CA LEU A 137 14.26 9.31 -3.13
C LEU A 137 13.45 8.32 -3.98
N LEU A 138 12.24 8.71 -4.42
CA LEU A 138 11.42 7.94 -5.36
C LEU A 138 12.15 7.69 -6.69
N ARG A 139 12.84 8.70 -7.21
CA ARG A 139 13.62 8.62 -8.45
C ARG A 139 14.89 7.79 -8.28
N PHE A 140 15.57 7.91 -7.15
CA PHE A 140 16.89 7.35 -6.92
C PHE A 140 16.86 5.84 -6.63
N ASP A 141 15.93 5.40 -5.77
CA ASP A 141 15.81 4.00 -5.33
C ASP A 141 14.34 3.68 -4.98
N GLY A 142 13.52 3.65 -6.03
CA GLY A 142 12.07 3.48 -5.94
C GLY A 142 11.67 2.09 -5.41
N PRO A 143 10.49 1.95 -4.79
CA PRO A 143 10.11 0.70 -4.13
C PRO A 143 9.64 -0.41 -5.07
N VAL A 144 9.47 -0.12 -6.37
CA VAL A 144 8.94 -1.05 -7.38
C VAL A 144 9.93 -1.14 -8.54
N GLU A 145 10.77 -2.16 -8.50
CA GLU A 145 11.84 -2.40 -9.49
C GLU A 145 11.36 -3.13 -10.75
N MET A 146 10.15 -3.70 -10.71
CA MET A 146 9.58 -4.43 -11.85
C MET A 146 8.36 -3.72 -12.39
N ALA A 147 8.39 -3.45 -13.69
CA ALA A 147 7.22 -2.96 -14.39
C ALA A 147 6.08 -4.00 -14.31
N THR A 148 4.86 -3.52 -14.05
CA THR A 148 3.66 -4.34 -14.21
C THR A 148 3.60 -4.93 -15.62
N TRP A 149 3.25 -6.20 -15.72
CA TRP A 149 3.17 -6.90 -16.99
C TRP A 149 2.21 -6.18 -17.95
N ARG A 150 2.60 -6.12 -19.22
CA ARG A 150 1.80 -5.61 -20.33
C ARG A 150 1.72 -6.69 -21.39
N TYR A 151 0.53 -6.85 -21.96
CA TYR A 151 0.25 -7.82 -23.00
C TYR A 151 -0.24 -7.06 -24.24
N ALA A 152 0.44 -7.26 -25.37
CA ALA A 152 0.03 -6.68 -26.63
C ALA A 152 -1.29 -7.32 -27.08
N THR A 153 -2.32 -6.50 -27.32
CA THR A 153 -3.62 -6.96 -27.85
C THR A 153 -3.62 -7.05 -29.37
N GLU A 154 -2.65 -6.39 -30.00
CA GLU A 154 -2.38 -6.40 -31.44
C GLU A 154 -0.87 -6.22 -31.67
N PRO A 155 -0.33 -6.57 -32.85
CA PRO A 155 1.06 -6.30 -33.17
C PRO A 155 1.37 -4.81 -33.06
N LEU A 156 2.47 -4.46 -32.39
CA LEU A 156 2.97 -3.09 -32.32
C LEU A 156 4.49 -3.05 -32.48
N THR A 157 5.00 -1.94 -33.00
CA THR A 157 6.43 -1.65 -33.11
C THR A 157 6.85 -0.74 -31.96
N LEU A 158 7.81 -1.18 -31.15
CA LEU A 158 8.40 -0.45 -30.03
C LEU A 158 9.88 -0.21 -30.30
N GLY A 159 10.30 1.06 -30.35
CA GLY A 159 11.71 1.39 -30.58
C GLY A 159 12.24 1.01 -31.97
N GLY A 160 11.36 0.73 -32.93
CA GLY A 160 11.70 0.29 -34.28
C GLY A 160 11.62 -1.22 -34.51
N GLU A 161 11.28 -2.00 -33.47
CA GLU A 161 11.12 -3.47 -33.51
C GLU A 161 9.68 -3.87 -33.17
#